data_AF-A0AAV2Z693-F1
#
_entry.id   AF-A0AAV2Z693-F1
#
_cell.length_a   1.000
_cell.length_b   1.000
_cell.length_c   1.000
_cell.angle_alpha   90.00
_cell.angle_beta   90.00
_cell.angle_gamma   90.00
#
_symmetry.space_group_name_H-M   'P 1'
#
loop_
_entity.id
_entity.type
_entity.pdbx_description
1 polymer ?
#
loop_
_entity_poly.entity_id
_entity_poly.type
_entity_poly.pdbx_seq_one_letter_code
_entity_poly.pdbx_strand_id
1 'polypeptide(L)'
;MKSDACVTVLRQTNTLSAIEKLDAIISSFVADGDMDSDFMSPMQFHRLLPVDISSFMNPLTDAVTKQALLALQASIAEQGFGKQAIAGHPLAPSLDPTAPSERPTSFALLGQRFVWSAFIFTHLVFDQVMHKGVKVRRRIPSALDAAFALFGNDEAAALLLKRMAANSSDPSYGRFRDVVPYAANLVAMRRTIDGYFSKLENDVSAQGTESISTLWIKALRALSMESPHSASVFHSSAWKKRMMNTQLASFTQLRHYTVLYAKPSYRCEYPAAFVDSYPKFWSYLRQLATRCSHIFKEVTSCASELGIMAAGSDPNSRSIRNTFSNPKVTGFFDRFASSKPWQ
;
A
#
# COMPACT_ATOMS: atom_id res chain seq x y z
N MET A 1 -12.79 2.59 -25.89
CA MET A 1 -12.50 3.72 -26.81
C MET A 1 -11.33 4.58 -26.33
N LYS A 2 -11.39 5.33 -25.20
CA LYS A 2 -10.25 6.20 -24.81
C LYS A 2 -8.96 5.45 -24.42
N SER A 3 -9.07 4.33 -23.71
CA SER A 3 -7.94 3.47 -23.35
C SER A 3 -7.29 2.78 -24.57
N ASP A 4 -8.12 2.42 -25.54
CA ASP A 4 -7.71 1.74 -26.77
C ASP A 4 -6.87 2.63 -27.69
N ALA A 5 -7.31 3.87 -27.96
CA ALA A 5 -6.52 4.84 -28.70
C ALA A 5 -5.16 5.12 -28.03
N CYS A 6 -5.12 5.19 -26.71
CA CYS A 6 -3.89 5.38 -25.94
C CYS A 6 -2.92 4.20 -26.12
N VAL A 7 -3.38 2.97 -25.90
CA VAL A 7 -2.55 1.76 -26.00
C VAL A 7 -2.07 1.53 -27.44
N THR A 8 -2.91 1.85 -28.44
CA THR A 8 -2.54 1.78 -29.86
C THR A 8 -1.43 2.76 -30.23
N VAL A 9 -1.51 4.01 -29.76
CA VAL A 9 -0.44 5.00 -29.95
C VAL A 9 0.85 4.53 -29.30
N LEU A 10 0.79 4.02 -28.06
CA LEU A 10 1.96 3.51 -27.34
C LEU A 10 2.64 2.32 -28.04
N ARG A 11 1.83 1.48 -28.72
CA ARG A 11 2.32 0.38 -29.56
C ARG A 11 3.06 0.93 -30.79
N GLN A 12 2.45 1.90 -31.48
CA GLN A 12 3.02 2.51 -32.69
C GLN A 12 4.32 3.26 -32.40
N THR A 13 4.45 3.88 -31.22
CA THR A 13 5.66 4.59 -30.79
C THR A 13 6.68 3.71 -30.08
N ASN A 14 6.45 2.39 -30.00
CA ASN A 14 7.29 1.41 -29.29
C ASN A 14 7.61 1.80 -27.83
N THR A 15 6.69 2.50 -27.16
CA THR A 15 6.90 3.08 -25.81
C THR A 15 6.36 2.19 -24.69
N LEU A 16 5.65 1.11 -25.03
CA LEU A 16 5.06 0.18 -24.05
C LEU A 16 6.10 -0.42 -23.09
N SER A 17 7.28 -0.81 -23.59
CA SER A 17 8.35 -1.34 -22.73
C SER A 17 8.92 -0.30 -21.77
N ALA A 18 8.98 0.98 -22.17
CA ALA A 18 9.41 2.06 -21.29
C ALA A 18 8.39 2.29 -20.15
N ILE A 19 7.10 2.21 -20.45
CA ILE A 19 6.04 2.32 -19.44
C ILE A 19 6.09 1.15 -18.47
N GLU A 20 6.31 -0.07 -18.96
CA GLU A 20 6.44 -1.26 -18.12
C GLU A 20 7.65 -1.15 -17.15
N LYS A 21 8.80 -0.66 -17.64
CA LYS A 21 9.96 -0.37 -16.78
C LYS A 21 9.64 0.67 -15.70
N LEU A 22 8.96 1.77 -16.07
CA LEU A 22 8.55 2.80 -15.13
C LEU A 22 7.54 2.27 -14.10
N ASP A 23 6.59 1.43 -14.54
CA ASP A 23 5.60 0.81 -13.67
C ASP A 23 6.27 -0.13 -12.65
N ALA A 24 7.22 -0.96 -13.10
CA ALA A 24 8.01 -1.83 -12.22
C ALA A 24 8.82 -1.03 -11.18
N ILE A 25 9.43 0.09 -11.59
CA ILE A 25 10.12 1.01 -10.68
C ILE A 25 9.16 1.51 -9.60
N ILE A 26 7.99 2.04 -9.96
CA ILE A 26 7.03 2.56 -8.98
C ILE A 26 6.55 1.43 -8.03
N SER A 27 6.34 0.23 -8.56
CA SER A 27 5.97 -0.94 -7.74
C SER A 27 7.05 -1.28 -6.70
N SER A 28 8.34 -1.20 -7.07
CA SER A 28 9.44 -1.43 -6.12
C SER A 28 9.47 -0.44 -4.95
N PHE A 29 8.84 0.73 -5.08
CA PHE A 29 8.74 1.70 -3.98
C PHE A 29 7.51 1.45 -3.10
N VAL A 30 6.34 1.17 -3.68
CA VAL A 30 5.04 1.36 -3.00
C VAL A 30 4.09 0.15 -3.11
N ALA A 31 4.34 -0.82 -3.98
CA ALA A 31 3.44 -1.96 -4.14
C ALA A 31 3.62 -2.96 -2.99
N ASP A 32 2.65 -2.99 -2.08
CA ASP A 32 2.65 -3.98 -1.00
C ASP A 32 2.08 -5.32 -1.47
N GLY A 33 2.49 -6.42 -0.84
CA GLY A 33 1.75 -7.68 -1.00
C GLY A 33 2.12 -8.53 -2.22
N ASP A 34 3.16 -8.16 -2.98
CA ASP A 34 3.35 -8.57 -4.38
C ASP A 34 2.11 -8.29 -5.27
N MET A 35 1.23 -7.41 -4.78
CA MET A 35 0.07 -6.95 -5.50
C MET A 35 0.52 -5.74 -6.30
N ASP A 36 0.49 -5.88 -7.63
CA ASP A 36 0.79 -4.81 -8.58
C ASP A 36 -0.19 -3.62 -8.44
N SER A 37 -0.28 -2.81 -9.48
CA SER A 37 -1.33 -1.80 -9.62
C SER A 37 -2.73 -2.41 -9.42
N ASP A 38 -3.55 -1.73 -8.62
CA ASP A 38 -4.97 -2.05 -8.42
C ASP A 38 -5.85 -1.49 -9.57
N PHE A 39 -5.26 -1.47 -10.77
CA PHE A 39 -5.77 -1.02 -12.06
C PHE A 39 -5.18 -1.90 -13.15
N MET A 40 -5.94 -2.11 -14.21
CA MET A 40 -5.47 -2.74 -15.44
C MET A 40 -4.39 -1.87 -16.10
N SER A 41 -3.24 -2.48 -16.41
CA SER A 41 -2.12 -1.81 -17.07
C SER A 41 -2.28 -1.74 -18.60
N PRO A 42 -1.57 -0.82 -19.27
CA PRO A 42 -1.51 -0.76 -20.73
C PRO A 42 -1.08 -2.08 -21.37
N MET A 43 -0.13 -2.79 -20.77
CA MET A 43 0.36 -4.09 -21.26
C MET A 43 -0.68 -5.20 -21.10
N GLN A 44 -1.38 -5.25 -19.96
CA GLN A 44 -2.48 -6.18 -19.75
C GLN A 44 -3.62 -5.91 -20.76
N PHE A 45 -3.95 -4.64 -20.99
CA PHE A 45 -4.97 -4.27 -21.97
C PHE A 45 -4.53 -4.61 -23.39
N HIS A 46 -3.26 -4.35 -23.73
CA HIS A 46 -2.70 -4.69 -25.04
C HIS A 46 -2.80 -6.20 -25.35
N ARG A 47 -2.53 -7.07 -24.37
CA ARG A 47 -2.63 -8.54 -24.53
C ARG A 47 -4.05 -9.02 -24.83
N LEU A 48 -5.07 -8.24 -24.51
CA LEU A 48 -6.47 -8.58 -24.75
C LEU A 48 -7.03 -7.97 -26.04
N LEU A 49 -6.35 -6.97 -26.59
CA LEU A 49 -6.76 -6.39 -27.86
C LEU A 49 -6.47 -7.37 -28.99
N PRO A 50 -7.41 -7.62 -29.90
CA PRO A 50 -7.13 -8.38 -31.11
C PRO A 50 -6.09 -7.65 -31.97
N VAL A 51 -5.39 -8.42 -32.82
CA VAL A 51 -4.28 -7.91 -33.64
C VAL A 51 -4.73 -6.77 -34.58
N ASP A 52 -6.00 -6.80 -35.00
CA ASP A 52 -6.63 -5.78 -35.85
C ASP A 52 -7.58 -4.88 -35.05
N ILE A 53 -7.05 -3.70 -34.68
CA ILE A 53 -7.71 -2.70 -33.83
C ILE A 53 -8.59 -1.74 -34.65
N SER A 54 -8.52 -1.81 -35.99
CA SER A 54 -9.27 -0.92 -36.89
C SER A 54 -10.79 -1.01 -36.66
N SER A 55 -11.27 -2.17 -36.23
CA SER A 55 -12.66 -2.47 -35.89
C SER A 55 -13.20 -1.71 -34.66
N PHE A 56 -12.33 -1.25 -33.75
CA PHE A 56 -12.70 -0.51 -32.53
C PHE A 56 -12.68 1.02 -32.68
N MET A 57 -12.12 1.52 -33.78
CA MET A 57 -12.04 2.95 -34.11
C MET A 57 -13.27 3.46 -34.87
N ASN A 58 -14.09 2.56 -35.42
CA ASN A 58 -15.34 2.89 -36.07
C ASN A 58 -16.46 3.20 -35.06
N PRO A 59 -17.42 4.07 -35.40
CA PRO A 59 -18.52 4.40 -34.51
C PRO A 59 -19.31 3.15 -34.08
N LEU A 60 -19.78 3.15 -32.83
CA LEU A 60 -20.52 2.09 -32.11
C LEU A 60 -21.82 1.58 -32.79
N THR A 61 -22.08 1.96 -34.03
CA THR A 61 -23.27 1.62 -34.81
C THR A 61 -23.22 0.24 -35.47
N ASP A 62 -22.04 -0.38 -35.58
CA ASP A 62 -21.90 -1.73 -36.15
C ASP A 62 -22.10 -2.84 -35.10
N ALA A 63 -22.94 -3.82 -35.42
CA ALA A 63 -23.22 -4.97 -34.58
C ALA A 63 -21.97 -5.82 -34.31
N VAL A 64 -21.03 -5.85 -35.27
CA VAL A 64 -19.75 -6.57 -35.13
C VAL A 64 -18.87 -5.91 -34.07
N THR A 65 -18.71 -4.58 -34.09
CA THR A 65 -17.96 -3.83 -33.09
C THR A 65 -18.58 -4.00 -31.69
N LYS A 66 -19.91 -4.02 -31.58
CA LYS A 66 -20.60 -4.26 -30.30
C LYS A 66 -20.29 -5.66 -29.75
N GLN A 67 -20.35 -6.70 -30.59
CA GLN A 67 -20.05 -8.06 -30.17
C GLN A 67 -18.58 -8.22 -29.73
N ALA A 68 -17.65 -7.60 -30.46
CA ALA A 68 -16.23 -7.60 -30.11
C ALA A 68 -15.95 -6.88 -28.77
N LEU A 69 -16.63 -5.76 -28.50
CA LEU A 69 -16.54 -5.05 -27.22
C LEU A 69 -17.10 -5.87 -26.04
N LEU A 70 -18.21 -6.59 -26.24
CA LEU A 70 -18.77 -7.49 -25.23
C LEU A 70 -17.84 -8.67 -24.94
N ALA A 71 -17.22 -9.24 -25.98
CA ALA A 71 -16.22 -10.30 -25.81
C ALA A 71 -14.99 -9.79 -25.03
N LEU A 72 -14.49 -8.60 -25.37
CA LEU A 72 -13.39 -7.97 -24.63
C LEU A 72 -13.76 -7.71 -23.16
N GLN A 73 -14.97 -7.21 -22.91
CA GLN A 73 -15.46 -7.00 -21.54
C GLN A 73 -15.52 -8.32 -20.75
N ALA A 74 -16.01 -9.40 -21.37
CA ALA A 74 -16.06 -10.71 -20.75
C ALA A 74 -14.65 -11.23 -20.43
N SER A 75 -13.69 -11.10 -21.35
CA SER A 75 -12.30 -11.49 -21.12
C SER A 75 -11.63 -10.69 -19.99
N ILE A 76 -11.89 -9.39 -19.90
CA ILE A 76 -11.40 -8.55 -18.78
C ILE A 76 -11.97 -9.04 -17.45
N ALA A 77 -13.27 -9.34 -17.40
CA ALA A 77 -13.95 -9.80 -16.20
C ALA A 77 -13.47 -11.20 -15.76
N GLU A 78 -13.34 -12.13 -16.71
CA GLU A 78 -12.87 -13.50 -16.46
C GLU A 78 -11.43 -13.53 -15.93
N GLN A 79 -10.54 -12.74 -16.52
CA GLN A 79 -9.15 -12.66 -16.08
C GLN A 79 -8.95 -11.77 -14.85
N GLY A 80 -10.01 -11.11 -14.37
CA GLY A 80 -10.00 -10.25 -13.18
C GLY A 80 -9.15 -8.99 -13.34
N PHE A 81 -8.80 -8.58 -14.55
CA PHE A 81 -7.94 -7.43 -14.77
C PHE A 81 -8.62 -6.13 -14.35
N GLY A 82 -7.90 -5.30 -13.60
CA GLY A 82 -8.40 -4.02 -13.09
C GLY A 82 -9.48 -4.13 -12.02
N LYS A 83 -9.72 -5.33 -11.47
CA LYS A 83 -10.57 -5.53 -10.30
C LYS A 83 -9.95 -4.85 -9.09
N GLN A 84 -10.69 -3.91 -8.49
CA GLN A 84 -10.15 -3.06 -7.45
C GLN A 84 -10.31 -3.67 -6.04
N ALA A 85 -9.21 -3.91 -5.35
CA ALA A 85 -9.16 -4.24 -3.92
C ALA A 85 -9.33 -3.01 -3.02
N ILE A 86 -9.05 -1.80 -3.51
CA ILE A 86 -9.17 -0.55 -2.77
C ILE A 86 -10.07 0.42 -3.55
N ALA A 87 -11.04 1.02 -2.85
CA ALA A 87 -11.93 2.01 -3.44
C ALA A 87 -11.18 3.34 -3.64
N GLY A 88 -10.75 3.61 -4.87
CA GLY A 88 -10.03 4.84 -5.23
C GLY A 88 -10.94 6.03 -5.60
N HIS A 89 -12.25 5.80 -5.73
CA HIS A 89 -13.23 6.81 -6.15
C HIS A 89 -14.51 6.67 -5.33
N PRO A 90 -15.29 7.76 -5.12
CA PRO A 90 -16.61 7.67 -4.52
C PRO A 90 -17.51 6.76 -5.36
N LEU A 91 -18.09 5.74 -4.73
CA LEU A 91 -19.06 4.84 -5.35
C LEU A 91 -20.40 5.00 -4.63
N ALA A 92 -21.49 5.02 -5.39
CA ALA A 92 -22.81 4.87 -4.82
C ALA A 92 -22.94 3.44 -4.28
N PRO A 93 -23.18 3.24 -2.98
CA PRO A 93 -23.29 1.92 -2.41
C PRO A 93 -24.55 1.22 -2.94
N SER A 94 -24.45 -0.09 -3.20
CA SER A 94 -25.59 -0.95 -3.48
C SER A 94 -26.63 -0.83 -2.36
N LEU A 95 -27.90 -0.78 -2.78
CA LEU A 95 -29.06 -0.76 -1.89
C LEU A 95 -29.24 -2.09 -1.14
N ASP A 96 -28.60 -3.17 -1.61
CA ASP A 96 -28.58 -4.45 -0.89
C ASP A 96 -27.88 -4.28 0.48
N PRO A 97 -28.57 -4.52 1.60
CA PRO A 97 -27.98 -4.39 2.93
C PRO A 97 -27.11 -5.59 3.33
N THR A 98 -27.13 -6.69 2.56
CA THR A 98 -26.56 -8.00 2.91
C THR A 98 -25.21 -8.29 2.25
N ALA A 99 -24.86 -7.54 1.19
CA ALA A 99 -23.59 -7.73 0.47
C ALA A 99 -22.87 -6.39 0.21
N PRO A 100 -21.53 -6.33 0.37
CA PRO A 100 -20.76 -5.17 -0.04
C PRO A 100 -20.93 -4.86 -1.53
N SER A 101 -20.77 -3.60 -1.92
CA SER A 101 -20.87 -3.19 -3.31
C SER A 101 -19.73 -3.75 -4.14
N GLU A 102 -20.07 -4.23 -5.32
CA GLU A 102 -19.08 -4.53 -6.34
C GLU A 102 -18.40 -3.23 -6.80
N ARG A 103 -17.09 -3.33 -7.04
CA ARG A 103 -16.27 -2.19 -7.48
C ARG A 103 -16.06 -2.28 -8.98
N PRO A 104 -16.08 -1.15 -9.69
CA PRO A 104 -15.89 -1.14 -11.13
C PRO A 104 -14.46 -1.53 -11.49
N THR A 105 -14.32 -2.23 -12.61
CA THR A 105 -13.02 -2.42 -13.25
C THR A 105 -12.43 -1.09 -13.68
N SER A 106 -11.15 -0.86 -13.39
CA SER A 106 -10.47 0.38 -13.72
C SER A 106 -9.19 0.14 -14.54
N PHE A 107 -8.93 1.06 -15.47
CA PHE A 107 -7.72 1.11 -16.29
C PHE A 107 -6.97 2.41 -16.00
N ALA A 108 -5.64 2.33 -15.88
CA ALA A 108 -4.78 3.50 -15.74
C ALA A 108 -3.45 3.25 -16.43
N LEU A 109 -2.86 4.31 -17.00
CA LEU A 109 -1.54 4.24 -17.64
C LEU A 109 -0.45 3.84 -16.64
N LEU A 110 -0.45 4.50 -15.48
CA LEU A 110 0.36 4.19 -14.29
C LEU A 110 -0.59 4.25 -13.08
N GLY A 111 -1.22 3.11 -12.76
CA GLY A 111 -2.23 3.05 -11.70
C GLY A 111 -1.64 3.22 -10.31
N GLN A 112 -2.45 3.67 -9.35
CA GLN A 112 -2.00 3.70 -7.95
C GLN A 112 -1.80 2.26 -7.43
N ARG A 113 -0.76 2.08 -6.61
CA ARG A 113 -0.36 0.80 -6.07
C ARG A 113 -1.25 0.34 -4.93
N PHE A 114 -1.37 -0.97 -4.84
CA PHE A 114 -1.92 -1.60 -3.66
C PHE A 114 -1.04 -1.30 -2.46
N VAL A 115 -1.67 -0.85 -1.37
CA VAL A 115 -1.01 -0.68 -0.07
C VAL A 115 -1.90 -1.22 1.03
N TRP A 116 -1.32 -1.96 1.97
CA TRP A 116 -2.07 -2.63 3.04
C TRP A 116 -2.91 -1.66 3.87
N SER A 117 -2.36 -0.48 4.13
CA SER A 117 -3.05 0.57 4.87
C SER A 117 -4.36 1.00 4.21
N ALA A 118 -4.37 1.24 2.90
CA ALA A 118 -5.58 1.63 2.19
C ALA A 118 -6.57 0.47 2.08
N PHE A 119 -6.06 -0.76 1.95
CA PHE A 119 -6.88 -1.97 2.00
C PHE A 119 -7.62 -2.08 3.34
N ILE A 120 -6.90 -1.94 4.46
CA ILE A 120 -7.48 -1.95 5.82
C ILE A 120 -8.52 -0.86 5.96
N PHE A 121 -8.17 0.38 5.61
CA PHE A 121 -9.07 1.52 5.76
C PHE A 121 -10.31 1.41 4.89
N THR A 122 -10.23 0.76 3.72
CA THR A 122 -11.38 0.50 2.84
C THR A 122 -12.29 -0.60 3.41
N HIS A 123 -11.71 -1.66 3.97
CA HIS A 123 -12.48 -2.82 4.44
C HIS A 123 -13.01 -2.69 5.87
N LEU A 124 -12.52 -1.70 6.62
CA LEU A 124 -13.02 -1.36 7.94
C LEU A 124 -13.95 -0.15 7.93
N VAL A 125 -14.39 0.31 6.76
CA VAL A 125 -15.43 1.33 6.64
C VAL A 125 -16.59 0.80 5.82
N PHE A 126 -17.66 1.59 5.79
CA PHE A 126 -18.81 1.36 4.97
C PHE A 126 -18.39 1.41 3.49
N ASP A 127 -18.82 0.46 2.67
CA ASP A 127 -19.87 -0.53 2.91
C ASP A 127 -19.38 -1.96 3.15
N GLN A 128 -18.11 -2.12 3.53
CA GLN A 128 -17.44 -3.42 3.66
C GLN A 128 -17.61 -4.06 5.05
N VAL A 129 -17.92 -3.26 6.07
CA VAL A 129 -18.15 -3.77 7.43
C VAL A 129 -19.55 -4.37 7.54
N MET A 130 -19.60 -5.65 7.92
CA MET A 130 -20.82 -6.44 8.07
C MET A 130 -20.96 -6.89 9.52
N HIS A 131 -22.12 -6.65 10.12
CA HIS A 131 -22.45 -7.14 11.45
C HIS A 131 -23.86 -7.74 11.44
N LYS A 132 -23.98 -9.01 11.86
CA LYS A 132 -25.25 -9.76 11.87
C LYS A 132 -25.98 -9.70 10.52
N GLY A 133 -25.24 -9.85 9.42
CA GLY A 133 -25.80 -9.84 8.06
C GLY A 133 -26.20 -8.46 7.53
N VAL A 134 -25.86 -7.37 8.23
CA VAL A 134 -26.21 -6.00 7.82
C VAL A 134 -24.98 -5.11 7.74
N LYS A 135 -24.94 -4.23 6.73
CA LYS A 135 -23.92 -3.19 6.57
C LYS A 135 -23.87 -2.24 7.78
N VAL A 136 -22.67 -2.02 8.30
CA VAL A 136 -22.42 -1.08 9.40
C VAL A 136 -21.94 0.26 8.85
N ARG A 137 -22.58 1.35 9.28
CA ARG A 137 -22.27 2.72 8.82
C ARG A 137 -21.04 3.32 9.53
N ARG A 138 -19.88 2.68 9.38
CA ARG A 138 -18.58 3.24 9.77
C ARG A 138 -18.02 4.10 8.64
N ARG A 139 -17.97 5.41 8.76
CA ARG A 139 -17.58 6.33 7.66
C ARG A 139 -16.11 6.74 7.67
N ILE A 140 -15.46 6.63 8.81
CA ILE A 140 -14.10 7.14 9.00
C ILE A 140 -13.27 6.02 9.65
N PRO A 141 -12.13 5.65 9.06
CA PRO A 141 -11.22 4.71 9.69
C PRO A 141 -10.46 5.37 10.86
N SER A 142 -9.83 4.56 11.69
CA SER A 142 -8.98 5.02 12.78
C SER A 142 -7.53 4.61 12.52
N ALA A 143 -6.58 5.46 12.91
CA ALA A 143 -5.17 5.07 12.95
C ALA A 143 -4.95 3.80 13.81
N LEU A 144 -5.78 3.60 14.84
CA LEU A 144 -5.76 2.38 15.66
C LEU A 144 -6.12 1.11 14.87
N ASP A 145 -6.87 1.22 13.78
CA ASP A 145 -7.14 0.07 12.92
C ASP A 145 -5.85 -0.44 12.26
N ALA A 146 -5.00 0.49 11.79
CA ALA A 146 -3.68 0.14 11.24
C ALA A 146 -2.74 -0.33 12.35
N ALA A 147 -2.75 0.30 13.53
CA ALA A 147 -1.96 -0.16 14.67
C ALA A 147 -2.25 -1.62 15.02
N PHE A 148 -3.53 -1.97 15.13
CA PHE A 148 -3.93 -3.32 15.43
C PHE A 148 -3.68 -4.28 14.27
N ALA A 149 -4.25 -3.99 13.09
CA ALA A 149 -4.32 -4.95 11.99
C ALA A 149 -3.03 -5.01 11.17
N LEU A 150 -2.38 -3.85 10.92
CA LEU A 150 -1.17 -3.78 10.11
C LEU A 150 0.09 -4.01 10.93
N PHE A 151 0.22 -3.32 12.07
CA PHE A 151 1.45 -3.33 12.86
C PHE A 151 1.49 -4.42 13.93
N GLY A 152 0.33 -5.01 14.22
CA GLY A 152 0.26 -6.10 15.16
C GLY A 152 0.23 -5.67 16.63
N ASN A 153 -0.11 -4.41 16.92
CA ASN A 153 -0.10 -3.88 18.27
C ASN A 153 -1.40 -4.19 19.01
N ASP A 154 -1.36 -5.13 19.95
CA ASP A 154 -2.57 -5.62 20.62
C ASP A 154 -3.19 -4.60 21.61
N GLU A 155 -2.42 -3.60 22.07
CA GLU A 155 -2.98 -2.51 22.90
C GLU A 155 -4.02 -1.67 22.13
N ALA A 156 -3.90 -1.62 20.80
CA ALA A 156 -4.88 -0.94 19.96
C ALA A 156 -6.26 -1.62 20.05
N ALA A 157 -6.31 -2.95 20.23
CA ALA A 157 -7.58 -3.67 20.38
C ALA A 157 -8.32 -3.22 21.64
N ALA A 158 -7.64 -3.13 22.78
CA ALA A 158 -8.24 -2.70 24.03
C ALA A 158 -8.81 -1.27 23.93
N LEU A 159 -8.08 -0.36 23.26
CA LEU A 159 -8.54 1.00 23.01
C LEU A 159 -9.75 1.03 22.07
N LEU A 160 -9.72 0.26 20.99
CA LEU A 160 -10.83 0.19 20.03
C LEU A 160 -12.08 -0.42 20.65
N LEU A 161 -11.96 -1.48 21.46
CA LEU A 161 -13.07 -2.07 22.20
C LEU A 161 -13.71 -1.07 23.16
N LYS A 162 -12.89 -0.30 23.90
CA LYS A 162 -13.39 0.79 24.75
C LYS A 162 -14.18 1.83 23.95
N ARG A 163 -13.74 2.17 22.73
CA ARG A 163 -14.44 3.11 21.85
C ARG A 163 -15.73 2.52 21.27
N MET A 164 -15.74 1.23 20.92
CA MET A 164 -16.94 0.53 20.44
C MET A 164 -18.02 0.43 21.52
N ALA A 165 -17.60 0.28 22.79
CA ALA A 165 -18.51 0.23 23.94
C ALA A 165 -18.93 1.62 24.45
N ALA A 166 -18.34 2.71 23.93
CA ALA A 166 -18.68 4.06 24.36
C ALA A 166 -20.13 4.42 23.98
N ASN A 167 -20.74 5.36 24.71
CA ASN A 167 -22.05 5.88 24.34
C ASN A 167 -21.93 6.72 23.06
N SER A 168 -22.85 6.56 22.11
CA SER A 168 -22.90 7.34 20.86
C SER A 168 -23.06 8.85 21.05
N SER A 169 -23.34 9.28 22.28
CA SER A 169 -23.48 10.68 22.71
C SER A 169 -22.15 11.32 23.13
N ASP A 170 -21.07 10.54 23.28
CA ASP A 170 -19.73 11.05 23.60
C ASP A 170 -19.13 11.76 22.38
N PRO A 171 -18.88 13.09 22.44
CA PRO A 171 -18.32 13.84 21.32
C PRO A 171 -16.88 13.40 20.98
N SER A 172 -16.18 12.71 21.90
CA SER A 172 -14.80 12.23 21.72
C SER A 172 -14.70 11.15 20.63
N TYR A 173 -15.79 10.42 20.40
CA TYR A 173 -15.86 9.30 19.47
C TYR A 173 -17.07 9.46 18.56
N GLY A 174 -16.84 9.93 17.33
CA GLY A 174 -17.94 10.15 16.39
C GLY A 174 -18.81 8.90 16.22
N ARG A 175 -20.14 9.06 16.32
CA ARG A 175 -21.16 8.00 16.15
C ARG A 175 -20.94 7.09 14.94
N PHE A 176 -20.35 7.63 13.88
CA PHE A 176 -20.07 6.92 12.63
C PHE A 176 -18.59 6.58 12.43
N ARG A 177 -17.78 6.61 13.49
CA ARG A 177 -16.35 6.23 13.45
C ARG A 177 -16.14 4.95 14.25
N ASP A 178 -16.09 5.03 15.57
CA ASP A 178 -15.69 3.88 16.40
C ASP A 178 -16.84 3.30 17.25
N VAL A 179 -17.93 4.05 17.46
CA VAL A 179 -19.11 3.62 18.25
C VAL A 179 -20.06 2.75 17.42
N VAL A 180 -19.51 1.70 16.81
CA VAL A 180 -20.21 0.77 15.92
C VAL A 180 -19.60 -0.63 16.04
N PRO A 181 -20.36 -1.72 15.81
CA PRO A 181 -19.82 -3.06 15.93
C PRO A 181 -19.02 -3.47 14.68
N TYR A 182 -17.69 -3.49 14.78
CA TYR A 182 -16.82 -3.90 13.67
C TYR A 182 -15.64 -4.81 14.08
N ALA A 183 -15.65 -5.31 15.32
CA ALA A 183 -14.56 -6.12 15.88
C ALA A 183 -14.26 -7.39 15.07
N ALA A 184 -15.29 -8.07 14.55
CA ALA A 184 -15.09 -9.27 13.72
C ALA A 184 -14.31 -8.96 12.44
N ASN A 185 -14.65 -7.88 11.74
CA ASN A 185 -13.95 -7.42 10.54
C ASN A 185 -12.50 -7.02 10.87
N LEU A 186 -12.30 -6.35 12.01
CA LEU A 186 -10.97 -5.95 12.47
C LEU A 186 -10.06 -7.17 12.75
N VAL A 187 -10.57 -8.19 13.43
CA VAL A 187 -9.82 -9.44 13.70
C VAL A 187 -9.57 -10.23 12.42
N ALA A 188 -10.55 -10.32 11.52
CA ALA A 188 -10.36 -10.95 10.22
C ALA A 188 -9.23 -10.27 9.44
N MET A 189 -9.19 -8.93 9.44
CA MET A 189 -8.14 -8.15 8.79
C MET A 189 -6.76 -8.43 9.38
N ARG A 190 -6.64 -8.44 10.71
CA ARG A 190 -5.39 -8.80 11.41
C ARG A 190 -4.89 -10.19 10.98
N ARG A 191 -5.77 -11.18 10.95
CA ARG A 191 -5.41 -12.56 10.54
C ARG A 191 -4.93 -12.64 9.11
N THR A 192 -5.59 -11.95 8.18
CA THR A 192 -5.17 -11.90 6.77
C THR A 192 -3.76 -11.34 6.62
N ILE A 193 -3.49 -10.22 7.31
CA ILE A 193 -2.19 -9.54 7.23
C ILE A 193 -1.11 -10.36 7.92
N ASP A 194 -1.38 -10.91 9.10
CA ASP A 194 -0.44 -11.81 9.79
C ASP A 194 -0.09 -13.01 8.93
N GLY A 195 -1.08 -13.63 8.29
CA GLY A 195 -0.86 -14.75 7.36
C GLY A 195 0.02 -14.37 6.17
N TYR A 196 -0.15 -13.16 5.62
CA TYR A 196 0.73 -12.65 4.56
C TYR A 196 2.17 -12.48 5.05
N PHE A 197 2.39 -11.76 6.17
CA PHE A 197 3.74 -11.49 6.66
C PHE A 197 4.44 -12.76 7.18
N SER A 198 3.71 -13.72 7.74
CA SER A 198 4.27 -15.02 8.10
C SER A 198 4.73 -15.81 6.87
N LYS A 199 3.98 -15.76 5.75
CA LYS A 199 4.45 -16.39 4.49
C LYS A 199 5.69 -15.69 3.97
N LEU A 200 5.68 -14.36 3.96
CA LEU A 200 6.81 -13.54 3.50
C LEU A 200 8.09 -13.79 4.31
N GLU A 201 7.99 -14.05 5.61
CA GLU A 201 9.16 -14.39 6.43
C GLU A 201 9.73 -15.79 6.14
N ASN A 202 8.90 -16.73 5.70
CA ASN A 202 9.31 -18.10 5.41
C ASN A 202 9.70 -18.32 3.94
N ASP A 203 9.39 -17.37 3.06
CA ASP A 203 9.70 -17.44 1.64
C ASP A 203 11.09 -16.87 1.35
N VAL A 204 12.07 -17.77 1.25
CA VAL A 204 13.47 -17.42 0.91
C VAL A 204 13.57 -16.86 -0.51
N SER A 205 12.64 -17.21 -1.42
CA SER A 205 12.66 -16.75 -2.81
C SER A 205 12.16 -15.32 -2.98
N ALA A 206 11.32 -14.84 -2.07
CA ALA A 206 10.82 -13.47 -2.01
C ALA A 206 11.81 -12.49 -1.34
N GLN A 207 12.91 -12.99 -0.77
CA GLN A 207 13.87 -12.18 -0.04
C GLN A 207 14.65 -11.27 -1.01
N GLY A 208 14.40 -9.96 -0.94
CA GLY A 208 15.06 -8.94 -1.75
C GLY A 208 14.24 -8.42 -2.93
N THR A 209 13.08 -9.00 -3.21
CA THR A 209 12.14 -8.50 -4.23
C THR A 209 11.08 -7.56 -3.64
N GLU A 210 11.00 -7.45 -2.32
CA GLU A 210 9.97 -6.65 -1.67
C GLU A 210 10.09 -5.16 -1.98
N SER A 211 8.95 -4.49 -1.98
CA SER A 211 8.90 -3.04 -2.06
C SER A 211 9.43 -2.38 -0.79
N ILE A 212 9.90 -1.14 -0.95
CA ILE A 212 10.34 -0.30 0.17
C ILE A 212 9.22 -0.15 1.21
N SER A 213 7.98 0.05 0.78
CA SER A 213 6.82 0.15 1.67
C SER A 213 6.59 -1.15 2.47
N THR A 214 6.70 -2.32 1.84
CA THR A 214 6.57 -3.61 2.53
C THR A 214 7.64 -3.79 3.58
N LEU A 215 8.90 -3.50 3.24
CA LEU A 215 10.03 -3.57 4.18
C LEU A 215 9.85 -2.58 5.35
N TRP A 216 9.35 -1.38 5.07
CA TRP A 216 9.03 -0.39 6.11
C TRP A 216 7.95 -0.92 7.07
N ILE A 217 6.87 -1.50 6.54
CA ILE A 217 5.80 -2.09 7.35
C ILE A 217 6.34 -3.26 8.18
N LYS A 218 7.19 -4.13 7.60
CA LYS A 218 7.85 -5.24 8.31
C LYS A 218 8.69 -4.72 9.48
N ALA A 219 9.42 -3.61 9.29
CA ALA A 219 10.17 -2.95 10.37
C ALA A 219 9.26 -2.44 11.49
N LEU A 220 8.12 -1.84 11.14
CA LEU A 220 7.15 -1.37 12.13
C LEU A 220 6.48 -2.53 12.87
N ARG A 221 6.16 -3.64 12.21
CA ARG A 221 5.60 -4.84 12.83
C ARG A 221 6.52 -5.42 13.90
N ALA A 222 7.84 -5.36 13.70
CA ALA A 222 8.81 -5.83 14.68
C ALA A 222 8.74 -5.07 16.02
N LEU A 223 8.22 -3.82 16.05
CA LEU A 223 8.01 -3.05 17.29
C LEU A 223 6.85 -3.57 18.14
N SER A 224 6.01 -4.46 17.61
CA SER A 224 4.96 -5.15 18.36
C SER A 224 5.37 -6.52 18.89
N MET A 225 6.57 -7.00 18.54
CA MET A 225 7.13 -8.20 19.15
C MET A 225 7.57 -7.92 20.59
N GLU A 226 7.56 -8.95 21.43
CA GLU A 226 8.08 -8.85 22.79
C GLU A 226 9.56 -8.43 22.76
N SER A 227 9.92 -7.49 23.64
CA SER A 227 11.30 -7.05 23.78
C SER A 227 12.17 -8.20 24.30
N PRO A 228 13.39 -8.40 23.78
CA PRO A 228 14.32 -9.37 24.35
C PRO A 228 14.90 -8.91 25.70
N HIS A 229 14.65 -7.67 26.11
CA HIS A 229 15.18 -7.10 27.34
C HIS A 229 14.31 -7.49 28.54
N SER A 230 14.92 -8.04 29.59
CA SER A 230 14.20 -8.64 30.73
C SER A 230 13.52 -7.65 31.67
N ALA A 231 13.81 -6.34 31.57
CA ALA A 231 13.22 -5.35 32.46
C ALA A 231 11.71 -5.20 32.19
N SER A 232 10.92 -5.26 33.27
CA SER A 232 9.45 -5.26 33.23
C SER A 232 8.84 -4.07 32.49
N VAL A 233 9.54 -2.93 32.45
CA VAL A 233 9.11 -1.73 31.73
C VAL A 233 8.85 -2.02 30.25
N PHE A 234 9.70 -2.83 29.59
CA PHE A 234 9.59 -3.14 28.16
C PHE A 234 8.40 -4.05 27.83
N HIS A 235 7.85 -4.73 28.84
CA HIS A 235 6.69 -5.61 28.71
C HIS A 235 5.38 -4.95 29.16
N SER A 236 5.46 -3.70 29.65
CA SER A 236 4.30 -2.97 30.15
C SER A 236 3.36 -2.50 29.04
N SER A 237 2.07 -2.37 29.36
CA SER A 237 1.07 -1.76 28.47
C SER A 237 1.45 -0.33 28.07
N ALA A 238 2.06 0.44 28.98
CA ALA A 238 2.55 1.78 28.69
C ALA A 238 3.64 1.77 27.60
N TRP A 239 4.54 0.80 27.64
CA TRP A 239 5.57 0.64 26.61
C TRP A 239 4.99 0.23 25.26
N LYS A 240 4.06 -0.75 25.24
CA LYS A 240 3.39 -1.19 24.01
C LYS A 240 2.60 -0.04 23.36
N LYS A 241 1.96 0.83 24.15
CA LYS A 241 1.32 2.08 23.68
C LYS A 241 2.33 3.12 23.19
N ARG A 242 3.48 3.26 23.84
CA ARG A 242 4.58 4.09 23.33
C ARG A 242 5.04 3.60 21.96
N MET A 243 5.24 2.29 21.79
CA MET A 243 5.61 1.70 20.50
C MET A 243 4.53 1.91 19.44
N MET A 244 3.26 1.82 19.84
CA MET A 244 2.13 2.16 18.96
C MET A 244 2.26 3.59 18.42
N ASN A 245 2.59 4.56 19.27
CA ASN A 245 2.79 5.94 18.82
C ASN A 245 3.95 6.06 17.81
N THR A 246 5.07 5.37 18.06
CA THR A 246 6.20 5.31 17.11
C THR A 246 5.78 4.71 15.77
N GLN A 247 5.04 3.60 15.79
CA GLN A 247 4.51 2.96 14.59
C GLN A 247 3.61 3.91 13.80
N LEU A 248 2.67 4.59 14.48
CA LEU A 248 1.72 5.50 13.86
C LEU A 248 2.38 6.79 13.32
N ALA A 249 3.37 7.34 14.02
CA ALA A 249 4.12 8.50 13.55
C ALA A 249 4.91 8.15 12.28
N SER A 250 5.66 7.04 12.31
CA SER A 250 6.43 6.55 11.17
C SER A 250 5.54 6.21 9.97
N PHE A 251 4.41 5.55 10.22
CA PHE A 251 3.41 5.25 9.21
C PHE A 251 2.82 6.49 8.54
N THR A 252 2.50 7.52 9.34
CA THR A 252 2.01 8.81 8.83
C THR A 252 3.03 9.43 7.87
N GLN A 253 4.33 9.34 8.19
CA GLN A 253 5.38 9.83 7.31
C GLN A 253 5.51 9.03 6.01
N LEU A 254 5.42 7.69 6.08
CA LEU A 254 5.39 6.85 4.88
C LEU A 254 4.23 7.26 3.95
N ARG A 255 3.02 7.41 4.50
CA ARG A 255 1.83 7.82 3.74
C ARG A 255 1.97 9.21 3.14
N HIS A 256 2.62 10.14 3.84
CA HIS A 256 2.91 11.47 3.34
C HIS A 256 3.81 11.41 2.10
N TYR A 257 4.89 10.61 2.13
CA TYR A 257 5.82 10.51 1.00
C TYR A 257 5.32 9.66 -0.17
N THR A 258 4.37 8.75 0.06
CA THR A 258 3.79 7.92 -1.00
C THR A 258 2.44 8.43 -1.50
N VAL A 259 2.02 9.64 -1.12
CA VAL A 259 0.64 10.13 -1.32
C VAL A 259 0.19 10.13 -2.79
N LEU A 260 1.12 10.32 -3.73
CA LEU A 260 0.82 10.33 -5.17
C LEU A 260 0.70 8.92 -5.78
N TYR A 261 1.34 7.92 -5.16
CA TYR A 261 1.49 6.58 -5.72
C TYR A 261 0.67 5.52 -4.98
N ALA A 262 0.35 5.76 -3.72
CA ALA A 262 -0.55 4.93 -2.92
C ALA A 262 -2.00 5.40 -3.11
N LYS A 263 -2.95 4.46 -3.18
CA LYS A 263 -4.38 4.82 -3.16
C LYS A 263 -4.71 5.59 -1.87
N PRO A 264 -5.28 6.82 -1.95
CA PRO A 264 -5.63 7.59 -0.77
C PRO A 264 -6.87 7.00 -0.08
N SER A 265 -6.90 7.09 1.25
CA SER A 265 -8.10 6.95 2.08
C SER A 265 -8.39 8.33 2.69
N TYR A 266 -9.61 8.84 2.59
CA TYR A 266 -9.91 10.26 2.87
C TYR A 266 -9.73 10.70 4.36
N ARG A 267 -9.02 11.84 4.59
CA ARG A 267 -8.86 12.77 5.78
C ARG A 267 -7.58 12.65 6.68
N CYS A 268 -6.99 13.79 7.14
CA CYS A 268 -5.61 14.00 7.71
C CYS A 268 -5.51 14.79 9.05
N GLU A 269 -4.41 14.60 9.86
CA GLU A 269 -3.65 15.60 10.70
C GLU A 269 -2.32 15.01 11.31
N TYR A 270 -1.28 15.82 11.68
CA TYR A 270 0.14 15.44 12.00
C TYR A 270 0.74 16.00 13.32
N PRO A 271 1.74 15.32 13.95
CA PRO A 271 2.75 15.97 14.82
C PRO A 271 4.22 15.49 14.63
N ALA A 272 5.18 16.19 15.26
CA ALA A 272 6.66 16.01 15.12
C ALA A 272 7.29 14.97 16.09
N ALA A 273 8.46 14.40 15.73
CA ALA A 273 9.04 13.20 16.37
C ALA A 273 10.55 13.32 16.76
N PHE A 274 10.99 12.42 17.66
CA PHE A 274 12.38 12.13 18.08
C PHE A 274 12.74 10.63 17.86
N VAL A 275 14.02 10.23 17.96
CA VAL A 275 14.57 8.93 17.51
C VAL A 275 15.07 8.04 18.68
N ASP A 276 14.91 6.71 18.60
CA ASP A 276 15.13 5.70 19.67
C ASP A 276 15.94 4.45 19.25
N SER A 277 16.51 3.69 20.19
CA SER A 277 17.48 2.59 19.99
C SER A 277 16.88 1.15 19.89
N TYR A 278 16.50 0.70 18.68
CA TYR A 278 16.00 -0.66 18.41
C TYR A 278 16.83 -1.47 17.37
N PRO A 279 17.67 -2.44 17.77
CA PRO A 279 18.58 -3.12 16.85
C PRO A 279 17.94 -3.81 15.65
N LYS A 280 16.82 -4.52 15.85
CA LYS A 280 16.10 -5.20 14.75
C LYS A 280 15.45 -4.20 13.79
N PHE A 281 14.88 -3.12 14.31
CA PHE A 281 14.39 -2.00 13.51
C PHE A 281 15.51 -1.35 12.69
N TRP A 282 16.67 -1.11 13.30
CA TRP A 282 17.84 -0.59 12.60
C TRP A 282 18.38 -1.55 11.54
N SER A 283 18.29 -2.86 11.77
CA SER A 283 18.65 -3.87 10.75
C SER A 283 17.71 -3.81 9.54
N TYR A 284 16.41 -3.58 9.75
CA TYR A 284 15.46 -3.40 8.64
C TYR A 284 15.61 -2.05 7.95
N LEU A 285 15.89 -0.97 8.70
CA LEU A 285 16.23 0.33 8.12
C LEU A 285 17.51 0.26 7.27
N ARG A 286 18.49 -0.54 7.68
CA ARG A 286 19.68 -0.82 6.86
C ARG A 286 19.29 -1.52 5.56
N GLN A 287 18.50 -2.58 5.64
CA GLN A 287 18.00 -3.29 4.44
C GLN A 287 17.23 -2.33 3.52
N LEU A 288 16.40 -1.47 4.09
CA LEU A 288 15.67 -0.44 3.37
C LEU A 288 16.61 0.56 2.69
N ALA A 289 17.61 1.08 3.40
CA ALA A 289 18.60 2.00 2.85
C ALA A 289 19.39 1.36 1.69
N THR A 290 19.78 0.09 1.83
CA THR A 290 20.45 -0.68 0.79
C THR A 290 19.55 -0.88 -0.43
N ARG A 291 18.26 -1.22 -0.23
CA ARG A 291 17.29 -1.39 -1.32
C ARG A 291 17.02 -0.08 -2.05
N CYS A 292 16.82 1.02 -1.31
CA CYS A 292 16.71 2.37 -1.87
C CYS A 292 17.92 2.73 -2.74
N SER A 293 19.13 2.41 -2.29
CA SER A 293 20.37 2.65 -3.06
C SER A 293 20.40 1.86 -4.37
N HIS A 294 19.92 0.62 -4.35
CA HIS A 294 19.82 -0.23 -5.54
C HIS A 294 18.79 0.31 -6.54
N ILE A 295 17.57 0.59 -6.07
CA ILE A 295 16.49 1.13 -6.91
C ILE A 295 16.90 2.48 -7.50
N PHE A 296 17.58 3.32 -6.74
CA PHE A 296 18.08 4.59 -7.24
C PHE A 296 19.06 4.42 -8.41
N LYS A 297 19.94 3.40 -8.36
CA LYS A 297 20.85 3.08 -9.47
C LYS A 297 20.07 2.61 -10.71
N GLU A 298 19.07 1.76 -10.53
CA GLU A 298 18.19 1.29 -11.61
C GLU A 298 17.42 2.45 -12.26
N VAL A 299 16.83 3.34 -11.45
CA VAL A 299 16.14 4.56 -11.92
C VAL A 299 17.10 5.46 -12.69
N THR A 300 18.32 5.63 -12.21
CA THR A 300 19.33 6.46 -12.89
C THR A 300 19.72 5.86 -14.23
N SER A 301 19.90 4.54 -14.31
CA SER A 301 20.19 3.82 -15.55
C SER A 301 19.04 3.95 -16.54
N CYS A 302 17.81 3.72 -16.09
CA CYS A 302 16.60 3.83 -16.91
C CYS A 302 16.39 5.27 -17.42
N ALA A 303 16.61 6.28 -16.56
CA ALA A 303 16.51 7.68 -16.94
C ALA A 303 17.61 8.13 -17.93
N SER A 304 18.81 7.52 -17.88
CA SER A 304 19.84 7.73 -18.90
C SER A 304 19.53 7.03 -20.22
N GLU A 305 18.96 5.82 -20.18
CA GLU A 305 18.50 5.09 -21.38
C GLU A 305 17.34 5.82 -22.09
N LEU A 306 16.46 6.48 -21.32
CA LEU A 306 15.32 7.25 -21.84
C LEU A 306 15.67 8.69 -22.23
N GLY A 307 16.92 9.13 -22.08
CA GLY A 307 17.36 10.49 -22.44
C GLY A 307 16.80 11.62 -21.56
N ILE A 308 16.20 11.29 -20.40
CA ILE A 308 15.50 12.24 -19.52
C ILE A 308 16.49 13.00 -18.62
N MET A 309 17.65 12.40 -18.31
CA MET A 309 18.69 13.02 -17.49
C MET A 309 19.81 13.57 -18.37
N ALA A 310 19.78 14.86 -18.68
CA ALA A 310 21.01 15.58 -18.97
C ALA A 310 21.91 15.45 -17.73
N ALA A 311 23.08 14.84 -17.90
CA ALA A 311 24.00 14.54 -16.83
C ALA A 311 24.29 15.79 -15.97
N GLY A 312 23.70 15.85 -14.77
CA GLY A 312 24.24 16.62 -13.65
C GLY A 312 23.73 18.05 -13.43
N SER A 313 22.55 18.46 -13.90
CA SER A 313 22.04 19.83 -13.67
C SER A 313 21.21 20.03 -12.39
N ASP A 314 20.69 18.97 -11.75
CA ASP A 314 19.91 19.13 -10.50
C ASP A 314 20.78 18.86 -9.24
N PRO A 315 21.08 19.88 -8.41
CA PRO A 315 21.85 19.72 -7.19
C PRO A 315 21.20 18.77 -6.16
N ASN A 316 19.87 18.59 -6.17
CA ASN A 316 19.17 17.68 -5.26
C ASN A 316 19.42 16.19 -5.61
N SER A 317 19.58 15.87 -6.91
CA SER A 317 19.88 14.51 -7.37
C SER A 317 21.27 14.03 -6.91
N ARG A 318 22.25 14.94 -6.83
CA ARG A 318 23.61 14.66 -6.31
C ARG A 318 23.61 14.43 -4.80
N SER A 319 22.83 15.21 -4.06
CA SER A 319 22.69 15.09 -2.59
C SER A 319 22.10 13.74 -2.18
N ILE A 320 21.02 13.30 -2.83
CA ILE A 320 20.35 12.03 -2.54
C ILE A 320 21.24 10.84 -2.91
N ARG A 321 21.85 10.86 -4.12
CA ARG A 321 22.78 9.82 -4.56
C ARG A 321 23.91 9.62 -3.56
N ASN A 322 24.51 10.71 -3.09
CA ASN A 322 25.63 10.69 -2.15
C ASN A 322 25.21 10.27 -0.73
N THR A 323 23.94 10.41 -0.36
CA THR A 323 23.44 10.04 0.98
C THR A 323 23.26 8.52 1.10
N PHE A 324 22.67 7.86 0.10
CA PHE A 324 22.38 6.41 0.12
C PHE A 324 23.54 5.53 -0.40
N SER A 325 24.56 6.11 -1.01
CA SER A 325 25.79 5.41 -1.40
C SER A 325 26.94 5.59 -0.41
N ASN A 326 26.75 6.40 0.65
CA ASN A 326 27.76 6.65 1.66
C ASN A 326 27.92 5.46 2.61
N PRO A 327 29.10 4.82 2.68
CA PRO A 327 29.39 3.73 3.62
C PRO A 327 29.19 4.13 5.09
N LYS A 328 29.22 5.43 5.41
CA LYS A 328 28.94 5.94 6.76
C LYS A 328 27.46 5.90 7.12
N VAL A 329 26.55 6.01 6.16
CA VAL A 329 25.09 5.94 6.39
C VAL A 329 24.65 4.47 6.54
N THR A 330 25.19 3.57 5.72
CA THR A 330 24.96 2.12 5.90
C THR A 330 25.65 1.57 7.16
N GLY A 331 26.87 2.04 7.46
CA GLY A 331 27.62 1.67 8.66
C GLY A 331 27.15 2.34 9.96
N PHE A 332 26.34 3.41 9.88
CA PHE A 332 25.66 3.99 11.05
C PHE A 332 24.70 2.98 11.66
N PHE A 333 23.87 2.33 10.82
CA PHE A 333 22.91 1.32 11.26
C PHE A 333 23.58 0.04 11.77
N ASP A 334 24.79 -0.30 11.31
CA ASP A 334 25.54 -1.46 11.79
C ASP A 334 25.89 -1.39 13.28
N ARG A 335 26.14 -0.19 13.80
CA ARG A 335 26.41 0.00 15.23
C ARG A 335 25.17 -0.27 16.08
N PHE A 336 24.01 0.14 15.59
CA PHE A 336 22.75 -0.06 16.31
C PHE A 336 22.16 -1.46 16.13
N ALA A 337 22.43 -2.14 15.02
CA ALA A 337 21.97 -3.50 14.75
C ALA A 337 22.75 -4.58 15.51
N SER A 338 23.90 -4.24 16.11
CA SER A 338 24.70 -5.18 16.89
C SER A 338 24.09 -5.45 18.28
N SER A 339 24.06 -6.71 18.72
CA SER A 339 23.49 -7.16 20.00
C SER A 339 24.35 -6.87 21.23
N LYS A 340 25.38 -6.00 21.10
CA LYS A 340 26.25 -5.70 22.24
C LYS A 340 25.56 -4.67 23.14
N PRO A 341 25.46 -4.93 24.46
CA PRO A 341 24.95 -3.94 25.39
C PRO A 341 25.88 -2.72 25.39
N TRP A 342 25.28 -1.54 25.31
CA TRP A 342 25.97 -0.26 25.45
C TRP A 342 26.43 -0.13 26.92
N GLN A 343 27.73 0.13 27.13
CA GLN A 343 28.23 0.66 28.40
C GLN A 343 28.04 2.18 28.43
#